data_AF-A0A8H7ZRE3-F1
#
_entry.id   AF-A0A8H7ZRE3-F1
#
_cell.length_a   1.000
_cell.length_b   1.000
_cell.length_c   1.000
_cell.angle_alpha   90.00
_cell.angle_beta   90.00
_cell.angle_gamma   90.00
#
_symmetry.space_group_name_H-M   'P 1'
#
loop_
_entity.id
_entity.type
_entity.pdbx_description
1 polymer ?
#
loop_
_entity_poly.entity_id
_entity_poly.type
_entity_poly.pdbx_seq_one_letter_code
_entity_poly.pdbx_strand_id
1 'polypeptide(L)' 'MRSLGQNPTEAELQDMINEIDADGSGTIEFGEFFYMMGRKMKDPDQEEDIKEAFKVFDKDGNGYISSAELRH' A
#
# COMPACT_ATOMS: atom_id res chain seq x y z
N MET A 1 12.02 0.27 -6.38
CA MET A 1 10.54 0.37 -6.53
C MET A 1 10.03 -0.11 -7.89
N ARG A 2 10.72 0.20 -9.01
CA ARG A 2 10.36 -0.35 -10.33
C ARG A 2 10.44 -1.87 -10.42
N SER A 3 11.41 -2.46 -9.74
CA SER A 3 11.55 -3.93 -9.58
C SER A 3 10.41 -4.57 -8.79
N LEU A 4 9.65 -3.78 -8.03
CA LEU A 4 8.43 -4.20 -7.30
C LEU A 4 7.15 -3.83 -8.07
N GLY A 5 7.27 -3.39 -9.34
CA GLY A 5 6.13 -3.00 -10.18
C GLY A 5 5.63 -1.57 -9.96
N GLN A 6 6.24 -0.79 -9.07
CA GLN A 6 5.84 0.60 -8.82
C GLN A 6 6.70 1.59 -9.62
N ASN A 7 6.05 2.58 -10.23
CA ASN A 7 6.71 3.62 -11.05
C ASN A 7 6.50 5.02 -10.43
N PRO A 8 7.07 5.29 -9.25
CA PRO A 8 6.99 6.63 -8.66
C PRO A 8 7.78 7.64 -9.50
N THR A 9 7.31 8.87 -9.47
CA THR A 9 7.97 10.06 -10.00
C THR A 9 9.15 10.48 -9.12
N GLU A 10 10.03 11.33 -9.65
CA GLU A 10 11.17 11.87 -8.90
C GLU A 10 10.71 12.63 -7.64
N ALA A 11 9.60 13.37 -7.74
CA ALA A 11 9.02 14.12 -6.63
C ALA A 11 8.52 13.17 -5.53
N GLU A 12 7.79 12.12 -5.90
CA GLU A 12 7.35 11.10 -4.95
C GLU A 12 8.54 10.38 -4.30
N LEU A 13 9.61 10.10 -5.05
CA LEU A 13 10.83 9.54 -4.48
C LEU A 13 11.47 10.49 -3.47
N GLN A 14 11.52 11.79 -3.79
CA GLN A 14 12.10 12.79 -2.90
C GLN A 14 11.27 12.97 -1.63
N ASP A 15 9.94 12.98 -1.74
CA ASP A 15 9.04 13.04 -0.59
C ASP A 15 9.19 11.80 0.30
N MET A 16 9.31 10.62 -0.30
CA MET A 16 9.58 9.38 0.43
C MET A 16 10.94 9.37 1.13
N ILE A 17 11.96 10.01 0.55
CA ILE A 17 13.25 10.21 1.22
C ILE A 17 13.06 11.17 2.39
N ASN A 18 12.45 12.33 2.17
CA ASN A 18 12.27 13.36 3.20
C ASN A 18 11.45 12.89 4.41
N GLU A 19 10.52 11.95 4.24
CA GLU A 19 9.74 11.39 5.34
C GLU A 19 10.50 10.38 6.22
N ILE A 20 11.58 9.78 5.70
CA ILE A 20 12.23 8.60 6.27
C ILE A 20 13.68 8.88 6.66
N ASP A 21 14.34 9.77 5.91
CA ASP A 21 15.69 10.29 6.15
C ASP A 21 15.71 11.11 7.44
N ALA A 22 15.96 10.42 8.55
CA ALA A 22 15.90 10.99 9.89
C ALA A 22 17.19 11.76 10.23
N ASP A 23 18.28 11.44 9.53
CA ASP A 23 19.59 12.06 9.72
C ASP A 23 19.89 13.20 8.74
N GLY A 24 19.05 13.36 7.71
CA GLY A 24 19.16 14.42 6.71
C GLY A 24 20.33 14.20 5.75
N SER A 25 20.77 12.96 5.57
CA SER A 25 21.86 12.59 4.66
C SER A 25 21.48 12.79 3.19
N GLY A 26 20.19 12.91 2.88
CA GLY A 26 19.63 12.92 1.53
C GLY A 26 19.61 11.54 0.88
N THR A 27 19.90 10.48 1.64
CA THR A 27 19.94 9.10 1.17
C THR A 27 19.24 8.18 2.15
N ILE A 28 18.71 7.05 1.68
CA ILE A 28 18.08 6.06 2.57
C ILE A 28 19.14 5.05 3.00
N GLU A 29 19.48 5.07 4.29
CA GLU A 29 20.39 4.10 4.89
C GLU A 29 19.68 2.76 5.16
N PHE A 30 20.45 1.69 5.44
CA PHE A 30 19.90 0.35 5.60
C PHE A 30 18.84 0.24 6.73
N GLY A 31 19.03 0.98 7.83
CA GLY A 31 18.06 1.03 8.93
C GLY A 31 16.76 1.74 8.54
N GLU A 32 16.88 2.81 7.77
CA GLU A 32 15.77 3.61 7.25
C GLU A 32 14.97 2.83 6.20
N PHE A 33 15.66 2.05 5.36
CA PHE A 33 15.02 1.13 4.41
C PHE A 33 14.18 0.07 5.11
N PHE A 34 14.63 -0.45 6.25
CA PHE A 34 13.87 -1.42 7.04
C PHE A 34 12.60 -0.80 7.63
N TYR A 35 12.70 0.41 8.16
CA TYR A 35 11.56 1.16 8.67
C TYR A 35 10.54 1.45 7.56
N MET A 36 11.03 1.90 6.41
CA MET A 36 10.24 2.10 5.19
C MET A 36 9.47 0.85 4.77
N MET A 37 10.17 -0.28 4.65
CA MET A 37 9.57 -1.52 4.14
C MET A 37 8.60 -2.13 5.16
N GLY A 38 8.89 -2.00 6.46
CA GLY A 38 7.98 -2.38 7.53
C GLY A 38 6.71 -1.51 7.58
N ARG A 39 6.80 -0.25 7.17
CA ARG A 39 5.66 0.68 7.09
C ARG A 39 4.82 0.43 5.83
N LYS A 40 5.46 0.19 4.67
CA LYS A 40 4.79 -0.17 3.40
C LYS A 40 4.08 -1.52 3.42
N MET A 41 4.57 -2.50 4.18
CA MET A 41 3.84 -3.77 4.38
C MET A 41 2.61 -3.64 5.29
N LYS A 42 2.50 -2.50 5.99
CA LYS A 42 1.41 -2.15 6.89
C LYS A 42 0.45 -1.16 6.25
N ASP A 43 0.44 -1.03 4.92
CA ASP A 43 -0.43 -0.09 4.21
C ASP A 43 -1.90 -0.44 4.52
N PRO A 44 -2.59 0.34 5.36
CA PRO A 44 -4.00 0.13 5.64
C PRO A 44 -4.83 0.32 4.36
N ASP A 45 -4.29 1.06 3.39
CA ASP A 45 -4.87 1.29 2.08
C ASP A 45 -5.09 0.00 1.30
N GLN A 46 -4.20 -1.01 1.41
CA GLN A 46 -4.46 -2.31 0.76
C GLN A 46 -5.58 -3.09 1.44
N GLU A 47 -5.69 -2.99 2.76
CA GLU A 47 -6.77 -3.64 3.50
C GLU A 47 -8.12 -2.96 3.22
N GLU A 48 -8.15 -1.62 3.16
CA GLU A 48 -9.34 -0.86 2.76
C GLU A 48 -9.71 -1.12 1.30
N ASP A 49 -8.75 -1.10 0.37
CA ASP A 49 -9.00 -1.38 -1.05
C ASP A 49 -9.58 -2.77 -1.25
N ILE A 50 -9.07 -3.79 -0.54
CA ILE A 50 -9.60 -5.15 -0.57
C ILE A 50 -11.01 -5.20 0.05
N LYS A 51 -11.26 -4.48 1.14
CA LYS A 51 -12.60 -4.41 1.77
C LYS A 51 -13.61 -3.71 0.87
N GLU A 52 -13.24 -2.61 0.22
CA GLU A 52 -14.11 -1.90 -0.72
C GLU A 52 -14.37 -2.76 -1.96
N ALA A 53 -13.35 -3.42 -2.51
CA ALA A 53 -13.53 -4.38 -3.59
C ALA A 53 -14.45 -5.54 -3.18
N PHE A 54 -14.35 -6.03 -1.93
CA PHE A 54 -15.21 -7.08 -1.41
C PHE A 54 -16.68 -6.63 -1.31
N LYS A 55 -16.93 -5.40 -0.86
CA LYS A 55 -18.28 -4.79 -0.80
C LYS A 55 -18.94 -4.61 -2.17
N VAL A 56 -18.16 -4.55 -3.27
CA VAL A 56 -18.75 -4.52 -4.62
C VAL A 56 -19.50 -5.82 -4.92
N PHE A 57 -19.04 -6.95 -4.39
CA PHE A 57 -19.63 -8.26 -4.62
C PHE A 57 -20.63 -8.64 -3.52
N ASP A 58 -20.35 -8.36 -2.26
CA ASP A 58 -21.27 -8.58 -1.13
C ASP A 58 -22.41 -7.54 -1.16
N LYS A 59 -23.50 -7.86 -1.88
CA LYS A 59 -24.62 -6.94 -2.12
C LYS A 59 -25.58 -6.86 -0.94
N ASP A 60 -25.67 -7.93 -0.16
CA ASP A 60 -26.53 -7.97 1.02
C ASP A 60 -25.85 -7.47 2.29
N GLY A 61 -24.52 -7.29 2.27
CA GLY A 61 -23.72 -6.73 3.35
C GLY A 61 -23.56 -7.69 4.53
N ASN A 62 -23.71 -8.99 4.30
CA ASN A 62 -23.61 -10.01 5.34
C ASN A 62 -22.15 -10.38 5.68
N GLY A 63 -21.18 -9.87 4.92
CA GLY A 63 -19.75 -10.13 5.08
C GLY A 63 -19.23 -11.36 4.31
N TYR A 64 -20.05 -11.99 3.48
CA TYR A 64 -19.74 -13.19 2.70
C TYR A 64 -20.24 -13.04 1.27
N ILE A 65 -19.40 -13.37 0.28
CA ILE A 65 -19.83 -13.39 -1.12
C ILE A 65 -20.43 -14.77 -1.44
N SER A 66 -21.73 -14.81 -1.69
CA SER A 66 -22.44 -16.00 -2.11
C SER A 66 -22.18 -16.34 -3.59
N SER A 67 -22.44 -17.59 -3.99
CA SER A 67 -22.31 -18.01 -5.39
C SER A 67 -23.27 -17.28 -6.34
N ALA A 68 -24.37 -16.72 -5.83
CA ALA A 68 -25.29 -15.89 -6.59
C ALA A 68 -24.72 -14.48 -6.83
N GLU A 69 -24.06 -13.90 -5.84
CA GLU A 69 -23.40 -12.59 -5.91
C GLU A 69 -22.16 -12.60 -6.80
N LEU A 70 -21.40 -13.70 -6.80
CA LEU A 70 -20.20 -13.87 -7.62
C LEU A 70 -20.50 -14.07 -9.12
N ARG A 71 -21.76 -14.37 -9.45
CA ARG A 71 -22.22 -14.67 -10.82
C ARG A 71 -22.79 -13.44 -11.54
N HIS A 72 -22.93 -12.30 -10.86
CA HIS A 72 -23.49 -11.06 -11.38
C HIS A 72 -22.45 -9.98 -11.65
#